data_AF-A0A9Q9MEL9-F1
#
_entry.id   AF-A0A9Q9MEL9-F1
#
_cell.length_a   1.000
_cell.length_b   1.000
_cell.length_c   1.000
_cell.angle_alpha   90.00
_cell.angle_beta   90.00
_cell.angle_gamma   90.00
#
_symmetry.space_group_name_H-M   'P 1'
#
loop_
_entity.id
_entity.type
_entity.pdbx_description
1 polymer ?
#
loop_
_entity_poly.entity_id
_entity_poly.type
_entity_poly.pdbx_seq_one_letter_code
_entity_poly.pdbx_strand_id
1 'polypeptide(L)'
;MADVYLEISDKKVFAASLDWPGWGRFAKTEDDALQALADYGTRYAPIATAAGYSFPAAPTFKVVERCPGTSATQFGVPDAHPEADGRAVTKAVADRQKKLLTAAWAAFDAFAATAPATLRKGPRGGGRDRDKMIDHVVGAEAGYARKLGIKHPQPAITDTAAIAALREDILSVLGRPHDGGPVVDNGWTSRYATRRYAWHVLDHLWEMQDRAE
;
A
#
# COMPACT_ATOMS: atom_id res chain seq x y z
N MET A 1 -14.83 14.34 -0.38
CA MET A 1 -15.20 13.07 -1.03
C MET A 1 -13.98 12.54 -1.75
N ALA A 2 -13.58 11.31 -1.49
CA ALA A 2 -12.46 10.64 -2.15
C ALA A 2 -12.98 9.64 -3.18
N ASP A 3 -12.32 9.56 -4.34
CA ASP A 3 -12.63 8.55 -5.33
C ASP A 3 -12.07 7.20 -4.88
N VAL A 4 -12.91 6.17 -4.93
CA VAL A 4 -12.55 4.79 -4.56
C VAL A 4 -12.94 3.83 -5.68
N TYR A 5 -12.18 2.74 -5.80
CA TYR A 5 -12.61 1.58 -6.57
C TYR A 5 -12.89 0.41 -5.62
N LEU A 6 -13.74 -0.50 -6.07
CA LEU A 6 -14.01 -1.76 -5.40
C LEU A 6 -13.48 -2.92 -6.23
N GLU A 7 -12.85 -3.88 -5.58
CA GLU A 7 -12.42 -5.15 -6.16
C GLU A 7 -13.24 -6.26 -5.53
N ILE A 8 -14.05 -6.95 -6.34
CA ILE A 8 -15.16 -7.79 -5.85
C ILE A 8 -14.88 -9.25 -6.19
N SER A 9 -14.74 -10.07 -5.16
CA SER A 9 -14.64 -11.53 -5.28
C SER A 9 -15.81 -12.21 -4.57
N ASP A 10 -15.98 -13.51 -4.79
CA ASP A 10 -17.04 -14.32 -4.16
C ASP A 10 -17.01 -14.32 -2.62
N LYS A 11 -15.86 -13.98 -2.00
CA LYS A 11 -15.67 -14.05 -0.54
C LYS A 11 -15.50 -12.69 0.13
N LYS A 12 -14.95 -11.73 -0.60
CA LYS A 12 -14.54 -10.42 -0.07
C LYS A 12 -14.69 -9.34 -1.13
N VAL A 13 -15.01 -8.15 -0.66
CA VAL A 13 -14.89 -6.88 -1.39
C VAL A 13 -13.72 -6.12 -0.79
N PHE A 14 -12.82 -5.63 -1.64
CA PHE A 14 -11.75 -4.72 -1.25
C PHE A 14 -12.05 -3.31 -1.76
N ALA A 15 -12.13 -2.34 -0.87
CA ALA A 15 -12.27 -0.92 -1.20
C ALA A 15 -10.91 -0.22 -1.07
N ALA A 16 -10.51 0.53 -2.08
CA ALA A 16 -9.26 1.30 -2.04
C ALA A 16 -9.42 2.71 -2.60
N SER A 17 -8.75 3.67 -1.96
CA SER A 17 -8.72 5.05 -2.43
C SER A 17 -7.76 5.21 -3.61
N LEU A 18 -8.23 5.93 -4.63
CA LEU A 18 -7.40 6.39 -5.76
C LEU A 18 -6.64 7.67 -5.41
N ASP A 19 -7.18 8.47 -4.49
CA ASP A 19 -6.60 9.75 -4.06
C ASP A 19 -5.62 9.59 -2.90
N TRP A 20 -5.68 8.49 -2.15
CA TRP A 20 -4.82 8.26 -0.99
C TRP A 20 -4.16 6.88 -1.11
N PRO A 21 -3.04 6.77 -1.86
CA PRO A 21 -2.35 5.51 -2.08
C PRO A 21 -2.05 4.76 -0.78
N GLY A 22 -2.45 3.49 -0.74
CA GLY A 22 -2.27 2.62 0.41
C GLY A 22 -3.44 2.59 1.40
N TRP A 23 -4.34 3.58 1.35
CA TRP A 23 -5.58 3.52 2.11
C TRP A 23 -6.58 2.56 1.44
N GLY A 24 -6.67 1.36 1.98
CA GLY A 24 -7.53 0.30 1.48
C GLY A 24 -7.93 -0.70 2.55
N ARG A 25 -9.17 -1.18 2.50
CA ARG A 25 -9.73 -2.16 3.43
C ARG A 25 -10.67 -3.12 2.74
N PHE A 26 -10.80 -4.31 3.30
CA PHE A 26 -11.71 -5.33 2.80
C PHE A 26 -12.76 -5.71 3.83
N ALA A 27 -13.91 -6.16 3.33
CA ALA A 27 -14.94 -6.80 4.12
C ALA A 27 -15.69 -7.84 3.27
N LYS A 28 -16.82 -8.36 3.77
CA LYS A 28 -17.65 -9.33 3.04
C LYS A 28 -18.55 -8.66 2.00
N THR A 29 -18.95 -7.41 2.23
CA THR A 29 -19.88 -6.66 1.37
C THR A 29 -19.26 -5.32 0.96
N GLU A 30 -19.84 -4.66 -0.06
CA GLU A 30 -19.39 -3.33 -0.47
C GLU A 30 -19.53 -2.30 0.67
N ASP A 31 -20.69 -2.26 1.32
CA ASP A 31 -20.99 -1.31 2.40
C ASP A 31 -20.03 -1.52 3.60
N ASP A 32 -19.82 -2.77 4.01
CA ASP A 32 -18.88 -3.06 5.09
C ASP A 32 -17.44 -2.70 4.71
N ALA A 33 -17.05 -2.86 3.44
CA ALA A 33 -15.69 -2.54 2.99
C ALA A 33 -15.47 -1.02 2.97
N LEU A 34 -16.48 -0.25 2.56
CA LEU A 34 -16.47 1.21 2.64
C LEU A 34 -16.48 1.71 4.08
N GLN A 35 -17.26 1.09 4.97
CA GLN A 35 -17.25 1.42 6.40
C GLN A 35 -15.87 1.14 7.01
N ALA A 36 -15.30 -0.04 6.76
CA ALA A 36 -13.96 -0.38 7.23
C ALA A 36 -12.90 0.59 6.68
N LEU A 37 -13.04 1.02 5.43
CA LEU A 37 -12.17 2.04 4.83
C LEU A 37 -12.27 3.36 5.62
N ALA A 38 -13.49 3.84 5.90
CA ALA A 38 -13.72 5.05 6.71
C ALA A 38 -13.09 4.95 8.10
N ASP A 39 -13.30 3.83 8.81
CA ASP A 39 -12.79 3.60 10.16
C ASP A 39 -11.26 3.69 10.20
N TYR A 40 -10.60 3.14 9.17
CA TYR A 40 -9.15 3.21 8.99
C TYR A 40 -8.63 4.57 8.51
N GLY A 41 -9.51 5.52 8.18
CA GLY A 41 -9.12 6.90 7.88
C GLY A 41 -8.33 7.54 9.02
N THR A 42 -8.69 7.25 10.27
CA THR A 42 -7.97 7.72 11.47
C THR A 42 -6.52 7.22 11.51
N ARG A 43 -6.28 5.98 11.09
CA ARG A 43 -4.93 5.39 11.01
C ARG A 43 -4.13 5.88 9.80
N TYR A 44 -4.80 6.34 8.76
CA TYR A 44 -4.15 6.90 7.57
C TYR A 44 -3.84 8.41 7.71
N ALA A 45 -4.63 9.15 8.50
CA ALA A 45 -4.45 10.60 8.69
C ALA A 45 -3.03 11.03 9.10
N PRO A 46 -2.31 10.31 10.01
CA PRO A 46 -0.91 10.62 10.32
C PRO A 46 0.03 10.49 9.11
N ILE A 47 -0.22 9.53 8.22
CA ILE A 47 0.58 9.32 7.01
C ILE A 47 0.41 10.50 6.05
N ALA A 48 -0.84 10.92 5.82
CA ALA A 48 -1.15 12.10 5.01
C ALA A 48 -0.50 13.36 5.59
N THR A 49 -0.56 13.54 6.91
CA THR A 49 0.01 14.70 7.62
C THR A 49 1.53 14.72 7.50
N ALA A 50 2.20 13.58 7.71
CA ALA A 50 3.65 13.45 7.53
C ALA A 50 4.09 13.72 6.08
N ALA A 51 3.24 13.41 5.10
CA ALA A 51 3.46 13.75 3.70
C ALA A 51 3.15 15.23 3.35
N GLY A 52 2.68 16.03 4.31
CA GLY A 52 2.36 17.45 4.14
C GLY A 52 0.98 17.73 3.54
N TYR A 53 0.03 16.81 3.69
CA TYR A 53 -1.33 16.94 3.16
C TYR A 53 -2.37 16.91 4.28
N SER A 54 -3.38 17.77 4.16
CA SER A 54 -4.56 17.72 5.02
C SER A 54 -5.43 16.52 4.67
N PHE A 55 -5.80 15.73 5.67
CA PHE A 55 -6.68 14.57 5.52
C PHE A 55 -8.07 14.89 6.08
N PRO A 56 -9.16 14.51 5.38
CA PRO A 56 -10.51 14.76 5.87
C PRO A 56 -10.80 13.98 7.17
N ALA A 57 -11.30 14.68 8.20
CA ALA A 57 -11.67 14.05 9.47
C ALA A 57 -12.83 13.05 9.34
N ALA A 58 -13.78 13.33 8.45
CA ALA A 58 -14.91 12.46 8.11
C ALA A 58 -14.91 12.22 6.59
N PRO A 59 -14.13 11.24 6.10
CA PRO A 59 -14.09 10.98 4.68
C PRO A 59 -15.40 10.40 4.18
N THR A 60 -15.81 10.85 2.99
CA THR A 60 -16.91 10.28 2.22
C THR A 60 -16.38 9.74 0.90
N PHE A 61 -17.05 8.73 0.35
CA PHE A 61 -16.56 7.99 -0.81
C PHE A 61 -17.45 8.12 -2.02
N LYS A 62 -16.83 8.20 -3.19
CA LYS A 62 -17.47 8.00 -4.48
C LYS A 62 -16.90 6.75 -5.12
N VAL A 63 -17.70 5.70 -5.25
CA VAL A 63 -17.30 4.50 -6.00
C VAL A 63 -17.29 4.84 -7.48
N VAL A 64 -16.09 4.94 -8.07
CA VAL A 64 -15.93 5.30 -9.49
C VAL A 64 -15.75 4.08 -10.38
N GLU A 65 -15.38 2.94 -9.81
CA GLU A 65 -15.10 1.72 -10.57
C GLU A 65 -15.33 0.47 -9.71
N ARG A 66 -15.82 -0.61 -10.32
CA ARG A 66 -15.95 -1.94 -9.74
C ARG A 66 -15.21 -2.93 -10.63
N CYS A 67 -14.17 -3.55 -10.08
CA CYS A 67 -13.30 -4.48 -10.77
C CYS A 67 -13.59 -5.93 -10.30
N PRO A 68 -13.46 -6.93 -11.18
CA PRO A 68 -13.47 -8.32 -10.75
C PRO A 68 -12.25 -8.59 -9.85
N GLY A 69 -12.49 -9.23 -8.73
CA GLY A 69 -11.45 -9.70 -7.81
C GLY A 69 -10.82 -11.01 -8.28
N THR A 70 -9.61 -11.25 -7.80
CA THR A 70 -8.84 -12.47 -8.02
C THR A 70 -8.86 -13.35 -6.75
N SER A 71 -8.12 -14.47 -6.80
CA SER A 71 -7.88 -15.27 -5.59
C SER A 71 -7.17 -14.45 -4.51
N ALA A 72 -6.36 -13.46 -4.87
CA ALA A 72 -5.70 -12.56 -3.92
C ALA A 72 -6.73 -11.71 -3.16
N THR A 73 -7.76 -11.19 -3.85
CA THR A 73 -8.86 -10.44 -3.22
C THR A 73 -9.60 -11.28 -2.19
N GLN A 74 -9.81 -12.57 -2.47
CA GLN A 74 -10.45 -13.49 -1.53
C GLN A 74 -9.65 -13.63 -0.22
N PHE A 75 -8.33 -13.45 -0.29
CA PHE A 75 -7.45 -13.39 0.88
C PHE A 75 -7.37 -11.99 1.51
N GLY A 76 -7.91 -10.96 0.88
CA GLY A 76 -7.88 -9.57 1.34
C GLY A 76 -6.70 -8.77 0.80
N VAL A 77 -6.12 -9.21 -0.32
CA VAL A 77 -4.99 -8.57 -0.98
C VAL A 77 -5.50 -7.89 -2.25
N PRO A 78 -5.31 -6.57 -2.45
CA PRO A 78 -5.74 -5.89 -3.66
C PRO A 78 -4.83 -6.25 -4.83
N ASP A 79 -5.42 -6.67 -5.93
CA ASP A 79 -4.73 -7.16 -7.12
C ASP A 79 -5.30 -6.57 -8.42
N ALA A 80 -6.48 -5.94 -8.37
CA ALA A 80 -7.10 -5.33 -9.54
C ALA A 80 -6.38 -4.05 -9.99
N HIS A 81 -6.37 -3.89 -11.32
CA HIS A 81 -5.83 -2.74 -12.03
C HIS A 81 -6.99 -1.91 -12.61
N PRO A 82 -7.60 -1.00 -11.82
CA PRO A 82 -8.69 -0.16 -12.31
C PRO A 82 -8.25 0.69 -13.50
N GLU A 83 -9.15 0.97 -14.45
CA GLU A 83 -8.91 1.84 -15.61
C GLU A 83 -8.40 3.23 -15.17
N ALA A 84 -8.84 3.70 -13.99
CA ALA A 84 -8.38 4.95 -13.41
C ALA A 84 -6.86 5.03 -13.15
N ASP A 85 -6.17 3.88 -13.07
CA ASP A 85 -4.71 3.80 -12.99
C ASP A 85 -4.00 4.08 -14.32
N GLY A 86 -4.74 3.99 -15.42
CA GLY A 86 -4.31 4.34 -16.77
C GLY A 86 -4.22 5.85 -17.03
N ARG A 87 -4.58 6.69 -16.05
CA ARG A 87 -4.52 8.15 -16.17
C ARG A 87 -3.09 8.66 -16.10
N ALA A 88 -2.76 9.64 -16.93
CA ALA A 88 -1.48 10.34 -16.89
C ALA A 88 -1.12 10.82 -15.47
N VAL A 89 0.16 10.69 -15.14
CA VAL A 89 0.79 11.14 -13.91
C VAL A 89 1.55 12.42 -14.24
N THR A 90 1.04 13.56 -13.77
CA THR A 90 1.77 14.83 -13.87
C THR A 90 2.86 14.89 -12.81
N LYS A 91 3.78 15.86 -12.92
CA LYS A 91 4.80 16.10 -11.89
C LYS A 91 4.21 16.27 -10.49
N ALA A 92 3.11 17.02 -10.37
CA ALA A 92 2.44 17.24 -9.08
C ALA A 92 1.86 15.94 -8.50
N VAL A 93 1.31 15.07 -9.35
CA VAL A 93 0.81 13.75 -8.91
C VAL A 93 1.96 12.86 -8.48
N ALA A 94 3.04 12.78 -9.28
CA ALA A 94 4.22 11.99 -8.95
C ALA A 94 4.87 12.44 -7.62
N ASP A 95 5.00 13.75 -7.41
CA ASP A 95 5.54 14.30 -6.16
C ASP A 95 4.68 13.93 -4.96
N ARG A 96 3.35 14.00 -5.12
CA ARG A 96 2.42 13.62 -4.07
C ARG A 96 2.48 12.13 -3.75
N GLN A 97 2.51 11.29 -4.78
CA GLN A 97 2.65 9.84 -4.65
C GLN A 97 3.95 9.47 -3.93
N LYS A 98 5.08 10.08 -4.34
CA LYS A 98 6.38 9.94 -3.70
C LYS A 98 6.32 10.31 -2.21
N LYS A 99 5.78 11.48 -1.87
CA LYS A 99 5.67 11.94 -0.47
C LYS A 99 4.84 10.99 0.40
N LEU A 100 3.71 10.51 -0.11
CA LEU A 100 2.85 9.58 0.63
C LEU A 100 3.51 8.21 0.83
N LEU A 101 4.17 7.68 -0.20
CA LEU A 101 4.88 6.41 -0.10
C LEU A 101 6.08 6.51 0.87
N THR A 102 6.85 7.61 0.80
CA THR A 102 7.92 7.88 1.76
C THR A 102 7.40 7.98 3.20
N ALA A 103 6.27 8.66 3.41
CA ALA A 103 5.64 8.73 4.74
C ALA A 103 5.18 7.36 5.26
N ALA A 104 4.65 6.51 4.37
CA ALA A 104 4.25 5.15 4.73
C ALA A 104 5.44 4.28 5.15
N TRP A 105 6.56 4.32 4.42
CA TRP A 105 7.79 3.64 4.81
C TRP A 105 8.34 4.16 6.14
N ALA A 106 8.39 5.49 6.32
CA ALA A 106 8.90 6.08 7.56
C ALA A 106 8.05 5.67 8.78
N ALA A 107 6.72 5.62 8.63
CA ALA A 107 5.83 5.16 9.70
C ALA A 107 6.03 3.68 10.03
N PHE A 108 6.21 2.83 9.02
CA PHE A 108 6.54 1.41 9.22
C PHE A 108 7.88 1.23 9.94
N ASP A 109 8.94 1.86 9.45
CA ASP A 109 10.27 1.74 10.04
C ASP A 109 10.30 2.24 11.48
N ALA A 110 9.66 3.37 11.76
CA ALA A 110 9.60 3.96 13.10
C ALA A 110 8.90 3.03 14.11
N PHE A 111 7.79 2.40 13.72
CA PHE A 111 7.11 1.45 14.58
C PHE A 111 7.89 0.13 14.69
N ALA A 112 8.41 -0.39 13.57
CA ALA A 112 9.21 -1.60 13.55
C ALA A 112 10.47 -1.51 14.43
N ALA A 113 11.08 -0.34 14.56
CA ALA A 113 12.22 -0.11 15.44
C ALA A 113 11.91 -0.28 16.93
N THR A 114 10.65 -0.07 17.34
CA THR A 114 10.23 -0.11 18.75
C THR A 114 9.32 -1.29 19.10
N ALA A 115 8.75 -1.96 18.09
CA ALA A 115 7.91 -3.13 18.28
C ALA A 115 8.67 -4.30 18.93
N PRO A 116 8.01 -5.12 19.79
CA PRO A 116 8.61 -6.30 20.37
C PRO A 116 8.95 -7.33 19.28
N ALA A 117 10.03 -8.09 19.48
CA ALA A 117 10.46 -9.10 18.51
C ALA A 117 9.37 -10.17 18.29
N THR A 118 8.74 -10.64 19.38
CA THR A 118 7.62 -11.58 19.35
C THR A 118 6.31 -10.82 19.39
N LEU A 119 5.40 -11.16 18.48
CA LEU A 119 4.07 -10.54 18.38
C LEU A 119 2.99 -11.54 18.76
N ARG A 120 1.88 -11.05 19.32
CA ARG A 120 0.69 -11.84 19.63
C ARG A 120 0.25 -12.63 18.40
N LYS A 121 -0.03 -13.93 18.58
CA LYS A 121 -0.47 -14.81 17.49
C LYS A 121 -1.98 -14.75 17.30
N GLY A 122 -2.43 -15.00 16.07
CA GLY A 122 -3.86 -15.10 15.78
C GLY A 122 -4.51 -16.35 16.39
N PRO A 123 -5.85 -16.50 16.32
CA PRO A 123 -6.60 -17.58 16.97
C PRO A 123 -6.15 -19.00 16.61
N ARG A 124 -5.50 -19.17 15.46
CA ARG A 124 -4.97 -20.45 14.96
C ARG A 124 -3.45 -20.56 15.08
N GLY A 125 -2.82 -19.76 15.94
CA GLY A 125 -1.36 -19.73 16.16
C GLY A 125 -0.54 -19.11 15.03
N GLY A 126 -1.18 -18.67 13.94
CA GLY A 126 -0.51 -18.02 12.81
C GLY A 126 -0.09 -16.57 13.08
N GLY A 127 0.79 -16.06 12.21
CA GLY A 127 1.26 -14.68 12.23
C GLY A 127 2.78 -14.58 12.30
N ARG A 128 3.36 -13.71 11.46
CA ARG A 128 4.81 -13.44 11.46
C ARG A 128 5.18 -12.65 12.71
N ASP A 129 6.34 -12.95 13.27
CA ASP A 129 7.00 -12.08 14.25
C ASP A 129 7.64 -10.89 13.53
N ARG A 130 8.02 -9.85 14.29
CA ARG A 130 8.44 -8.54 13.76
C ARG A 130 9.46 -8.67 12.64
N ASP A 131 10.57 -9.36 12.89
CA ASP A 131 11.67 -9.47 11.94
C ASP A 131 11.27 -10.24 10.67
N LYS A 132 10.42 -11.27 10.80
CA LYS A 132 9.84 -11.99 9.65
C LYS A 132 8.86 -11.12 8.86
N MET A 133 8.19 -10.17 9.51
CA MET A 133 7.31 -9.21 8.84
C MET A 133 8.12 -8.16 8.08
N ILE A 134 9.20 -7.65 8.66
CA ILE A 134 10.14 -6.75 7.98
C ILE A 134 10.75 -7.44 6.76
N ASP A 135 11.25 -8.68 6.93
CA ASP A 135 11.80 -9.47 5.83
C ASP A 135 10.78 -9.71 4.72
N HIS A 136 9.53 -9.98 5.09
CA HIS A 136 8.45 -10.14 4.12
C HIS A 136 8.15 -8.86 3.34
N VAL A 137 8.10 -7.70 4.01
CA VAL A 137 7.89 -6.40 3.35
C VAL A 137 9.03 -6.14 2.37
N VAL A 138 10.27 -6.17 2.84
CA VAL A 138 11.47 -5.90 2.03
C VAL A 138 11.60 -6.87 0.85
N GLY A 139 11.35 -8.17 1.08
CA GLY A 139 11.38 -9.19 0.03
C GLY A 139 10.28 -9.01 -1.02
N ALA A 140 9.07 -8.66 -0.60
CA ALA A 140 7.98 -8.36 -1.54
C ALA A 140 8.30 -7.11 -2.38
N GLU A 141 8.84 -6.06 -1.77
CA GLU A 141 9.21 -4.83 -2.48
C GLU A 141 10.30 -5.07 -3.51
N ALA A 142 11.34 -5.85 -3.18
CA ALA A 142 12.35 -6.26 -4.15
C ALA A 142 11.74 -7.12 -5.29
N GLY A 143 10.72 -7.93 -4.99
CA GLY A 143 9.94 -8.66 -5.98
C GLY A 143 9.17 -7.72 -6.92
N TYR A 144 8.41 -6.79 -6.36
CA TYR A 144 7.62 -5.79 -7.08
C TYR A 144 8.48 -4.83 -7.90
N ALA A 145 9.71 -4.53 -7.47
CA ALA A 145 10.63 -3.63 -8.16
C ALA A 145 10.89 -4.06 -9.61
N ARG A 146 10.83 -5.37 -9.89
CA ARG A 146 10.93 -5.93 -11.25
C ARG A 146 9.82 -5.46 -12.18
N LYS A 147 8.61 -5.19 -11.65
CA LYS A 147 7.48 -4.63 -12.41
C LYS A 147 7.67 -3.16 -12.79
N LEU A 148 8.70 -2.52 -12.24
CA LEU A 148 9.16 -1.18 -12.58
C LEU A 148 10.48 -1.20 -13.38
N GLY A 149 10.95 -2.37 -13.79
CA GLY A 149 12.24 -2.52 -14.48
C GLY A 149 13.47 -2.47 -13.57
N ILE A 150 13.28 -2.43 -12.25
CA ILE A 150 14.36 -2.35 -11.27
C ILE A 150 14.81 -3.76 -10.88
N LYS A 151 16.11 -4.02 -10.98
CA LYS A 151 16.72 -5.27 -10.51
C LYS A 151 17.52 -4.98 -9.25
N HIS A 152 16.95 -5.33 -8.11
CA HIS A 152 17.60 -5.20 -6.82
C HIS A 152 17.53 -6.55 -6.10
N PRO A 153 18.64 -7.09 -5.57
CA PRO A 153 18.58 -8.25 -4.68
C PRO A 153 17.76 -7.90 -3.44
N GLN A 154 17.09 -8.88 -2.82
CA GLN A 154 16.42 -8.63 -1.54
C GLN A 154 17.45 -8.18 -0.50
N PRO A 155 17.33 -6.96 0.06
CA PRO A 155 18.19 -6.52 1.15
C PRO A 155 18.01 -7.41 2.39
N ALA A 156 19.08 -7.62 3.15
CA ALA A 156 18.96 -8.17 4.50
C ALA A 156 18.26 -7.13 5.40
N ILE A 157 17.45 -7.58 6.37
CA ILE A 157 16.70 -6.66 7.25
C ILE A 157 17.59 -5.75 8.11
N THR A 158 18.85 -6.12 8.30
CA THR A 158 19.86 -5.33 9.03
C THR A 158 20.63 -4.36 8.13
N ASP A 159 20.50 -4.48 6.81
CA ASP A 159 21.19 -3.63 5.84
C ASP A 159 20.32 -2.44 5.46
N THR A 160 20.29 -1.44 6.35
CA THR A 160 19.49 -0.23 6.18
C THR A 160 19.90 0.58 4.94
N ALA A 161 21.18 0.51 4.54
CA ALA A 161 21.67 1.18 3.34
C ALA A 161 21.11 0.52 2.07
N ALA A 162 21.11 -0.82 1.98
CA ALA A 162 20.52 -1.53 0.85
C ALA A 162 18.99 -1.37 0.77
N ILE A 163 18.29 -1.30 1.91
CA ILE A 163 16.86 -0.98 1.95
C ILE A 163 16.60 0.44 1.44
N ALA A 164 17.42 1.41 1.87
CA ALA A 164 17.31 2.79 1.39
C ALA A 164 17.57 2.89 -0.13
N ALA A 165 18.59 2.21 -0.65
CA ALA A 165 18.90 2.16 -2.08
C ALA A 165 17.74 1.60 -2.92
N LEU A 166 17.13 0.48 -2.48
CA LEU A 166 15.95 -0.08 -3.14
C LEU A 166 14.80 0.94 -3.20
N ARG A 167 14.51 1.61 -2.08
CA ARG A 167 13.44 2.60 -2.00
C ARG A 167 13.75 3.83 -2.86
N GLU A 168 15.00 4.28 -2.90
CA GLU A 168 15.45 5.36 -3.78
C GLU A 168 15.27 5.01 -5.26
N ASP A 169 15.63 3.79 -5.67
CA ASP A 169 15.42 3.30 -7.04
C ASP A 169 13.92 3.31 -7.40
N ILE A 170 13.06 2.80 -6.50
CA ILE A 170 11.60 2.82 -6.67
C ILE A 170 11.09 4.26 -6.83
N LEU A 171 11.49 5.17 -5.94
CA LEU A 171 11.08 6.58 -6.01
C LEU A 171 11.65 7.31 -7.22
N SER A 172 12.81 6.88 -7.73
CA SER A 172 13.39 7.44 -8.94
C SER A 172 12.47 7.19 -10.14
N VAL A 173 11.75 6.06 -10.16
CA VAL A 173 10.80 5.70 -11.22
C VAL A 173 9.43 6.33 -10.96
N LEU A 174 8.86 6.11 -9.79
CA LEU A 174 7.50 6.58 -9.45
C LEU A 174 7.42 8.11 -9.28
N GLY A 175 8.55 8.78 -9.05
CA GLY A 175 8.64 10.23 -8.94
C GLY A 175 8.69 10.99 -10.27
N ARG A 176 8.56 10.32 -11.42
CA ARG A 176 8.56 10.95 -12.75
C ARG A 176 7.14 11.06 -13.32
N PRO A 177 6.88 12.09 -14.15
CA PRO A 177 5.68 12.11 -14.98
C PRO A 177 5.61 10.88 -15.90
N HIS A 178 4.38 10.43 -16.20
CA HIS A 178 4.12 9.26 -17.05
C HIS A 178 2.77 9.39 -17.75
N ASP A 179 2.62 8.88 -18.97
CA ASP A 179 1.38 9.06 -19.77
C ASP A 179 0.24 8.09 -19.39
N GLY A 180 0.46 7.25 -18.38
CA GLY A 180 -0.56 6.37 -17.79
C GLY A 180 -0.46 4.89 -18.14
N GLY A 181 0.39 4.49 -19.09
CA GLY A 181 0.67 3.08 -19.37
C GLY A 181 1.52 2.36 -18.29
N PRO A 182 1.84 1.08 -18.50
CA PRO A 182 2.87 0.37 -17.74
C PRO A 182 4.22 1.09 -17.86
N VAL A 183 5.00 1.11 -16.76
CA VAL A 183 6.34 1.72 -16.73
C VAL A 183 7.34 0.97 -17.61
N VAL A 184 7.17 -0.35 -17.72
CA VAL A 184 7.90 -1.25 -18.62
C VAL A 184 6.93 -2.25 -19.23
N ASP A 185 7.33 -2.90 -20.32
CA ASP A 185 6.53 -3.96 -20.95
C ASP A 185 6.15 -5.05 -19.93
N ASN A 186 4.86 -5.41 -19.87
CA ASN A 186 4.29 -6.35 -18.89
C ASN A 186 4.50 -5.95 -17.40
N GLY A 187 4.85 -4.68 -17.17
CA GLY A 187 5.02 -4.07 -15.86
C GLY A 187 3.72 -3.51 -15.29
N TRP A 188 3.86 -2.63 -14.29
CA TRP A 188 2.74 -1.94 -13.66
C TRP A 188 2.67 -0.48 -14.08
N THR A 189 1.47 0.10 -14.02
CA THR A 189 1.33 1.56 -14.07
C THR A 189 1.91 2.18 -12.81
N SER A 190 2.38 3.43 -12.89
CA SER A 190 2.92 4.15 -11.72
C SER A 190 1.88 4.30 -10.59
N ARG A 191 0.61 4.52 -10.95
CA ARG A 191 -0.50 4.65 -10.00
C ARG A 191 -0.79 3.35 -9.25
N TYR A 192 -0.88 2.24 -9.98
CA TYR A 192 -1.06 0.93 -9.36
C TYR A 192 0.12 0.59 -8.46
N ALA A 193 1.36 0.75 -8.96
CA ALA A 193 2.55 0.44 -8.19
C ALA A 193 2.59 1.23 -6.87
N THR A 194 2.43 2.55 -6.92
CA THR A 194 2.40 3.38 -5.71
C THR A 194 1.35 2.89 -4.71
N ARG A 195 0.12 2.60 -5.17
CA ARG A 195 -0.94 2.10 -4.30
C ARG A 195 -0.59 0.73 -3.71
N ARG A 196 -0.02 -0.17 -4.50
CA ARG A 196 0.37 -1.52 -4.09
C ARG A 196 1.45 -1.50 -3.01
N TYR A 197 2.52 -0.72 -3.23
CA TYR A 197 3.59 -0.53 -2.24
C TYR A 197 3.05 0.08 -0.95
N ALA A 198 2.34 1.21 -1.06
CA ALA A 198 1.82 1.92 0.10
C ALA A 198 0.81 1.07 0.88
N TRP A 199 -0.06 0.30 0.20
CA TRP A 199 -1.00 -0.59 0.89
C TRP A 199 -0.25 -1.70 1.61
N HIS A 200 0.70 -2.35 0.94
CA HIS A 200 1.40 -3.51 1.50
C HIS A 200 2.16 -3.13 2.77
N VAL A 201 2.87 -2.00 2.75
CA VAL A 201 3.59 -1.53 3.93
C VAL A 201 2.65 -1.07 5.05
N LEU A 202 1.57 -0.34 4.74
CA LEU A 202 0.63 0.14 5.75
C LEU A 202 -0.19 -0.98 6.37
N ASP A 203 -0.56 -2.00 5.57
CA ASP A 203 -1.29 -3.15 6.08
C ASP A 203 -0.44 -3.92 7.10
N HIS A 204 0.86 -4.11 6.83
CA HIS A 204 1.77 -4.70 7.81
C HIS A 204 2.14 -3.78 8.97
N LEU A 205 2.20 -2.46 8.78
CA LEU A 205 2.31 -1.51 9.90
C LEU A 205 1.14 -1.71 10.88
N TRP A 206 -0.09 -1.69 10.35
CA TRP A 206 -1.28 -1.82 11.18
C TRP A 206 -1.41 -3.22 11.78
N GLU A 207 -1.06 -4.28 11.04
CA GLU A 207 -0.98 -5.65 11.58
C GLU A 207 0.03 -5.74 12.73
N MET A 208 1.20 -5.09 12.60
CA MET A 208 2.23 -5.06 13.63
C MET A 208 1.73 -4.33 14.88
N GLN A 209 1.07 -3.18 14.72
CA GLN A 209 0.49 -2.40 15.80
C GLN A 209 -0.54 -3.22 16.58
N ASP A 210 -1.49 -3.84 15.88
CA ASP A 210 -2.56 -4.62 16.50
C ASP A 210 -2.04 -5.84 17.30
N ARG A 211 -0.85 -6.33 16.96
CA ARG A 211 -0.25 -7.54 17.54
C ARG A 211 0.90 -7.27 18.50
N ALA A 212 1.33 -6.02 18.62
CA ALA A 212 2.34 -5.58 19.59
C ALA A 212 1.75 -5.36 20.99
N GLU A 213 0.43 -5.20 21.07
CA GLU A 213 -0.37 -5.16 22.29
C GLU A 213 -0.58 -6.54 22.94
#